data_AF-A0A167X4K4-F1
#
_entry.id   AF-A0A167X4K4-F1
#
_cell.length_a   1.000
_cell.length_b   1.000
_cell.length_c   1.000
_cell.angle_alpha   90.00
_cell.angle_beta   90.00
_cell.angle_gamma   90.00
#
_symmetry.space_group_name_H-M   'P 1'
#
loop_
_entity.id
_entity.type
_entity.pdbx_description
1 polymer ?
#
loop_
_entity_poly.entity_id
_entity_poly.type
_entity_poly.pdbx_seq_one_letter_code
_entity_poly.pdbx_strand_id
1 'polypeptide(L)' 'YDKHHHRMLIAMRCAISNRPFISVEDPYYKLEVEHLRSGTPIPSRKQVSADIKTL' A
#
# COMPACT_ATOMS: atom_id res chain seq x y z
N TYR A 1 1.62 7.87 12.21
CA TYR A 1 1.16 7.25 10.97
C TYR A 1 0.69 8.37 10.08
N ASP A 2 1.34 8.55 8.94
CA ASP A 2 0.87 9.44 7.88
C ASP A 2 0.34 8.56 6.73
N LYS A 3 -0.94 8.71 6.42
CA LYS A 3 -1.65 7.94 5.40
C LYS A 3 -1.09 8.19 4.00
N HIS A 4 -0.66 9.42 3.71
CA HIS A 4 -0.11 9.79 2.41
C HIS A 4 1.27 9.18 2.23
N HIS A 5 2.13 9.28 3.23
CA HIS A 5 3.44 8.65 3.22
C HIS A 5 3.34 7.12 3.10
N HIS A 6 2.45 6.47 3.86
CA HIS A 6 2.25 5.02 3.77
C HIS A 6 1.81 4.58 2.37
N ARG A 7 0.85 5.29 1.77
CA ARG A 7 0.39 5.04 0.38
C ARG A 7 1.50 5.23 -0.64
N MET A 8 2.28 6.28 -0.50
CA MET A 8 3.41 6.57 -1.39
C MET A 8 4.45 5.44 -1.39
N LEU A 9 4.80 4.91 -0.21
CA LEU A 9 5.73 3.79 -0.10
C LEU A 9 5.21 2.52 -0.79
N ILE A 10 3.90 2.25 -0.69
CA ILE A 10 3.27 1.11 -1.38
C ILE A 10 3.32 1.33 -2.90
N ALA A 11 2.97 2.54 -3.36
CA ALA A 11 3.03 2.91 -4.77
C ALA A 11 4.45 2.73 -5.34
N MET A 12 5.48 3.21 -4.63
CA MET A 12 6.88 3.00 -5.02
C MET A 12 7.26 1.52 -5.02
N ARG A 13 6.86 0.74 -4.02
CA ARG A 13 7.10 -0.72 -3.99
C ARG A 13 6.46 -1.42 -5.19
N CYS A 14 5.24 -1.05 -5.56
CA CYS A 14 4.58 -1.55 -6.76
C CYS A 14 5.37 -1.23 -8.03
N ALA A 15 5.85 0.01 -8.18
CA ALA A 15 6.62 0.45 -9.33
C ALA A 15 7.98 -0.25 -9.44
N ILE A 16 8.76 -0.31 -8.34
CA ILE A 16 10.12 -0.87 -8.32
C ILE A 16 10.11 -2.39 -8.52
N SER A 17 9.16 -3.10 -7.90
CA SER A 17 9.13 -4.56 -7.93
C SER A 17 8.16 -5.13 -8.97
N ASN A 18 7.61 -4.30 -9.87
CA ASN A 18 6.56 -4.68 -10.83
C ASN A 18 5.39 -5.45 -10.15
N ARG A 19 5.04 -5.06 -8.92
CA ARG A 19 3.96 -5.70 -8.17
C ARG A 19 2.62 -5.09 -8.53
N PRO A 20 1.57 -5.90 -8.75
CA PRO A 20 0.25 -5.38 -9.02
C PRO A 20 -0.31 -4.65 -7.79
N PHE A 21 -1.13 -3.61 -8.01
CA PHE A 21 -1.74 -2.83 -6.92
C PHE A 21 -2.69 -3.64 -6.04
N ILE A 22 -3.16 -4.80 -6.52
CA ILE A 22 -3.95 -5.75 -5.74
C ILE A 22 -3.15 -6.37 -4.59
N SER A 23 -1.82 -6.21 -4.56
CA SER A 23 -0.98 -6.65 -3.43
C SER A 23 -1.38 -6.08 -2.08
N VAL A 24 -2.06 -4.92 -2.04
CA VAL A 24 -2.64 -4.38 -0.78
C VAL A 24 -3.79 -5.23 -0.23
N GLU A 25 -4.38 -6.10 -1.05
CA GLU A 25 -5.44 -7.01 -0.65
C GLU A 25 -4.91 -8.37 -0.16
N ASP A 26 -3.60 -8.63 -0.33
CA ASP A 26 -2.92 -9.85 0.10
C ASP A 26 -3.13 -10.06 1.62
N PRO A 27 -3.65 -11.22 2.04
CA PRO A 27 -3.84 -11.54 3.45
C PRO A 27 -2.57 -11.42 4.30
N TYR A 28 -1.41 -11.79 3.75
CA TYR A 28 -0.13 -11.70 4.48
C TYR A 28 0.36 -10.26 4.62
N TYR A 29 0.12 -9.42 3.60
CA TYR A 29 0.37 -7.99 3.73
C TYR A 29 -0.51 -7.36 4.81
N LYS A 30 -1.79 -7.73 4.88
CA LYS A 30 -2.71 -7.26 5.92
C LYS A 30 -2.25 -7.69 7.32
N LEU A 31 -1.84 -8.95 7.47
CA LEU A 31 -1.30 -9.48 8.72
C LEU A 31 0.01 -8.78 9.12
N GLU A 32 0.90 -8.51 8.17
CA GLU A 32 2.14 -7.76 8.42
C GLU A 32 1.84 -6.35 8.93
N VAL A 33 0.95 -5.62 8.26
CA VAL A 33 0.54 -4.27 8.66
C VAL A 33 -0.11 -4.27 10.05
N GLU A 34 -1.00 -5.22 10.32
CA GLU A 34 -1.67 -5.38 11.62
C GLU A 34 -0.68 -5.75 12.73
N HIS A 35 0.29 -6.62 12.45
CA HIS A 35 1.33 -7.02 13.41
C HIS A 35 2.28 -5.88 13.74
N LEU A 36 2.70 -5.09 12.74
CA LEU A 36 3.58 -3.94 12.94
C LEU A 36 2.88 -2.79 13.65
N ARG A 37 1.62 -2.54 13.30
CA ARG A 37 0.81 -1.48 13.90
C ARG A 37 -0.67 -1.78 13.71
N SER A 38 -1.29 -2.32 14.76
CA SER A 38 -2.71 -2.67 14.75
C SER A 38 -3.62 -1.49 14.41
N GLY A 39 -4.70 -1.78 13.67
CA GLY A 39 -5.68 -0.78 13.25
C GLY A 39 -5.19 0.20 12.18
N THR A 40 -4.06 -0.08 11.54
CA THR A 40 -3.57 0.75 10.44
C THR A 40 -4.48 0.59 9.21
N PRO A 41 -5.07 1.69 8.69
CA PRO A 41 -5.96 1.60 7.54
C PRO A 41 -5.15 1.31 6.27
N ILE A 42 -5.50 0.19 5.62
CA ILE A 42 -4.87 -0.23 4.37
C ILE A 42 -5.53 0.50 3.19
N PRO A 43 -4.74 1.11 2.28
CA PRO A 43 -5.31 1.79 1.15
C PRO A 43 -5.90 0.81 0.13
N SER A 44 -6.90 1.28 -0.61
CA SER A 44 -7.45 0.52 -1.74
C SER A 44 -6.49 0.51 -2.94
N ARG A 45 -6.55 -0.53 -3.76
CA ARG A 45 -5.78 -0.60 -5.02
C ARG A 45 -5.99 0.61 -5.94
N LYS A 46 -7.19 1.21 -5.92
CA LYS A 46 -7.52 2.42 -6.70
C LYS A 46 -6.74 3.64 -6.22
N GLN A 47 -6.60 3.79 -4.90
CA GLN A 47 -5.83 4.88 -4.30
C GLN A 47 -4.34 4.77 -4.66
N VAL A 48 -3.77 3.57 -4.54
CA VAL A 48 -2.37 3.32 -4.92
C VAL A 48 -2.14 3.57 -6.42
N SER A 49 -3.07 3.14 -7.27
CA SER A 49 -2.99 3.39 -8.71
C SER A 49 -3.08 4.89 -9.06
N ALA A 50 -3.87 5.66 -8.33
CA ALA A 50 -3.98 7.10 -8.55
C ALA A 50 -2.67 7.80 -8.15
N ASP A 51 -2.07 7.39 -7.03
CA ASP A 51 -0.84 7.99 -6.51
C ASP A 51 0.34 7.81 -7.47
N ILE A 52 0.42 6.68 -8.18
CA ILE A 52 1.46 6.44 -9.19
C ILE A 52 1.30 7.34 -10.41
N LYS A 53 0.08 7.73 -10.77
CA LYS A 53 -0.13 8.67 -11.88
C LYS A 53 0.27 10.10 -11.52
N THR A 54 0.36 10.40 -10.23
CA THR A 54 0.74 11.71 -9.70
C THR A 54 2.21 11.78 -9.27
N LEU A 55 2.96 10.70 -9.49
CA LEU A 55 4.36 10.50 -9.15
C LEU A 55 5.25 10.91 -10.33
#